data_AF-G3ARB0-F1
#
_entry.id   AF-G3ARB0-F1
#
_cell.length_a   1.000
_cell.length_b   1.000
_cell.length_c   1.000
_cell.angle_alpha   90.00
_cell.angle_beta   90.00
_cell.angle_gamma   90.00
#
_symmetry.space_group_name_H-M   'P 1'
#
loop_
_entity.id
_entity.type
_entity.pdbx_description
1 polymer ?
#
loop_
_entity_poly.entity_id
_entity_poly.type
_entity_poly.pdbx_seq_one_letter_code
_entity_poly.pdbx_strand_id
1 'polypeptide(L)'
;MNHCIDSGVKANLRMRFTCRVHGNDGKLICEQQVLNELVVDRGPSPYVTQLELYGDGSLLTVAQADGLIIATPTGSTAYSLSAGGSLVHPGVSAISVTPICPHTLSFRPILLPDGMFLKVKVPDTSRATAWASFDGKVRTELKKGFYVTIQASPFPFPTVTSSKTEYIDSVSRNLHWNVREQQKPFSSYLTPENQKRLERHDKSDMENFSSIQTTNEVHADSDNEEAFDINYSDDDGENEKEEEIEHERESSDEDFAFIPADSGTSTPMSSSYNNIDDRCCFAHPHARISLNQRF
;
A
#
# COMPACT_ATOMS: atom_id res chain seq x y z
N MET A 1 28.01 18.36 4.57
CA MET A 1 28.80 18.31 3.32
C MET A 1 30.17 17.70 3.57
N ASN A 2 30.97 18.20 4.52
CA ASN A 2 32.30 17.65 4.84
C ASN A 2 32.27 16.14 5.18
N HIS A 3 31.31 15.71 6.01
CA HIS A 3 31.14 14.28 6.31
C HIS A 3 30.87 13.40 5.06
N CYS A 4 30.14 13.92 4.06
CA CYS A 4 29.87 13.19 2.81
C CYS A 4 31.12 13.03 1.95
N ILE A 5 32.02 14.02 2.00
CA ILE A 5 33.29 14.01 1.26
C ILE A 5 34.26 13.01 1.90
N ASP A 6 34.33 13.00 3.24
CA ASP A 6 35.30 12.19 3.97
C ASP A 6 34.87 10.73 4.15
N SER A 7 33.57 10.48 4.32
CA SER A 7 33.02 9.16 4.69
C SER A 7 32.28 8.47 3.54
N GLY A 8 32.14 9.14 2.40
CA GLY A 8 31.34 8.68 1.27
C GLY A 8 29.84 8.85 1.49
N VAL A 9 29.06 8.55 0.45
CA VAL A 9 27.59 8.64 0.47
C VAL A 9 26.98 7.32 0.07
N LYS A 10 25.87 6.98 0.72
CA LYS A 10 25.01 5.89 0.26
C LYS A 10 24.02 6.46 -0.74
N ALA A 11 23.98 5.87 -1.92
CA ALA A 11 23.01 6.21 -2.95
C ALA A 11 21.96 5.11 -3.08
N ASN A 12 20.70 5.51 -3.22
CA ASN A 12 19.59 4.64 -3.56
C ASN A 12 19.02 5.06 -4.92
N LEU A 13 18.71 4.06 -5.73
CA LEU A 13 18.07 4.26 -7.04
C LEU A 13 16.56 4.22 -6.85
N ARG A 14 15.88 5.29 -7.28
CA ARG A 14 14.42 5.36 -7.23
C ARG A 14 13.82 5.09 -8.59
N MET A 15 12.75 4.30 -8.59
CA MET A 15 11.95 4.01 -9.76
C MET A 15 11.45 5.32 -10.40
N ARG A 16 11.42 5.34 -11.73
CA ARG A 16 10.70 6.32 -12.54
C ARG A 16 9.81 5.57 -13.52
N PHE A 17 8.77 6.21 -14.04
CA PHE A 17 8.07 5.71 -15.21
C PHE A 17 8.59 6.34 -16.48
N THR A 18 8.56 5.56 -17.56
CA THR A 18 8.48 6.11 -18.92
C THR A 18 7.04 6.05 -19.37
N CYS A 19 6.42 7.22 -19.54
CA CYS A 19 5.04 7.34 -20.01
C CYS A 19 5.04 7.84 -21.45
N ARG A 20 4.26 7.20 -22.32
CA ARG A 20 4.13 7.58 -23.74
C ARG A 20 2.67 7.81 -24.08
N VAL A 21 2.37 8.97 -24.63
CA VAL A 21 1.02 9.31 -25.10
C VAL A 21 0.92 8.98 -26.58
N HIS A 22 -0.12 8.24 -26.95
CA HIS A 22 -0.38 7.84 -28.32
C HIS A 22 -1.73 8.36 -28.78
N GLY A 23 -1.79 8.77 -30.05
CA GLY A 23 -3.04 9.09 -30.74
C GLY A 23 -3.88 7.83 -30.99
N ASN A 24 -5.10 8.03 -31.48
CA ASN A 24 -5.99 6.93 -31.87
C ASN A 24 -5.42 6.11 -33.06
N ASP A 25 -4.56 6.73 -33.86
CA ASP A 25 -3.80 6.09 -34.95
C ASP A 25 -2.56 5.32 -34.46
N GLY A 26 -2.30 5.30 -33.14
CA GLY A 26 -1.12 4.71 -32.54
C GLY A 26 0.15 5.56 -32.68
N LYS A 27 0.04 6.79 -33.22
CA LYS A 27 1.19 7.68 -33.37
C LYS A 27 1.63 8.22 -32.00
N LEU A 28 2.93 8.13 -31.72
CA LEU A 28 3.51 8.74 -30.53
C LEU A 28 3.39 10.27 -30.60
N ILE A 29 2.74 10.84 -29.59
CA ILE A 29 2.56 12.30 -29.44
C ILE A 29 3.68 12.88 -28.58
N CYS A 30 3.93 12.26 -27.43
CA CYS A 30 5.01 12.66 -26.53
C CYS A 30 5.44 11.50 -25.62
N GLU A 31 6.65 11.62 -25.09
CA GLU A 31 7.22 10.73 -24.08
C GLU A 31 7.65 11.58 -22.87
N GLN A 32 7.38 11.09 -21.66
CA GLN A 32 7.75 11.75 -20.41
C GLN A 32 8.36 10.77 -19.42
N GLN A 33 9.33 11.28 -18.64
CA GLN A 33 9.89 10.58 -17.48
C GLN A 33 9.24 11.12 -16.22
N VAL A 34 8.67 10.21 -15.41
CA VAL A 34 7.86 10.55 -14.24
C VAL A 34 8.51 9.97 -13.00
N LEU A 35 8.74 10.78 -11.97
CA LEU A 35 9.32 10.32 -10.71
C LEU A 35 8.24 9.84 -9.72
N ASN A 36 7.14 10.56 -9.62
CA ASN A 36 6.09 10.32 -8.63
C ASN A 36 4.90 9.62 -9.27
N GLU A 37 4.11 10.32 -10.09
CA GLU A 37 2.89 9.74 -10.67
C GLU A 37 2.50 10.31 -12.04
N LEU A 38 1.85 9.44 -12.82
CA LEU A 38 0.97 9.81 -13.91
C LEU A 38 -0.45 9.94 -13.33
N VAL A 39 -1.08 11.07 -13.56
CA VAL A 39 -2.49 11.28 -13.25
C VAL A 39 -3.25 11.40 -14.56
N VAL A 40 -4.30 10.59 -14.75
CA VAL A 40 -5.26 10.77 -15.84
C VAL A 40 -6.58 11.20 -15.23
N ASP A 41 -6.98 12.44 -15.45
CA ASP A 41 -8.17 13.04 -14.84
C ASP A 41 -9.11 13.69 -15.87
N ARG A 42 -10.31 14.09 -15.45
CA ARG A 42 -11.32 14.74 -16.32
C ARG A 42 -10.93 16.11 -16.88
N GLY A 43 -9.85 16.70 -16.38
CA GLY A 43 -9.42 18.06 -16.69
C GLY A 43 -10.54 19.08 -16.41
N PRO A 44 -10.83 20.01 -17.35
CA PRO A 44 -11.87 21.00 -17.16
C PRO A 44 -13.29 20.44 -17.36
N SER A 45 -13.43 19.17 -17.80
CA SER A 45 -14.75 18.57 -18.06
C SER A 45 -15.56 18.45 -16.77
N PRO A 46 -16.87 18.77 -16.77
CA PRO A 46 -17.75 18.51 -15.64
C PRO A 46 -18.17 17.03 -15.56
N TYR A 47 -17.91 16.23 -16.60
CA TYR A 47 -18.28 14.82 -16.64
C TYR A 47 -17.21 13.94 -16.01
N VAL A 48 -17.66 12.90 -15.31
CA VAL A 48 -16.84 11.79 -14.81
C VAL A 48 -16.08 11.14 -15.98
N THR A 49 -14.81 10.79 -15.77
CA THR A 49 -14.05 10.07 -16.79
C THR A 49 -14.47 8.60 -16.86
N GLN A 50 -14.39 8.04 -18.05
CA GLN A 50 -14.41 6.60 -18.25
C GLN A 50 -13.04 6.21 -18.81
N LEU A 51 -12.24 5.49 -18.04
CA LEU A 51 -10.87 5.11 -18.40
C LEU A 51 -10.75 3.59 -18.38
N GLU A 52 -10.24 3.02 -19.47
CA GLU A 52 -9.92 1.60 -19.53
C GLU A 52 -8.47 1.40 -19.09
N LEU A 53 -8.26 0.60 -18.04
CA LEU A 53 -6.94 0.21 -17.58
C LEU A 53 -6.63 -1.20 -18.07
N TYR A 54 -5.54 -1.33 -18.82
CA TYR A 54 -5.01 -2.61 -19.28
C TYR A 54 -3.66 -2.89 -18.62
N GLY A 55 -3.40 -4.16 -18.36
CA GLY A 55 -2.10 -4.70 -17.92
C GLY A 55 -1.70 -5.84 -18.84
N ASP A 56 -0.50 -5.76 -19.41
CA ASP A 56 0.06 -6.75 -20.35
C ASP A 56 -0.89 -7.10 -21.50
N GLY A 57 -1.65 -6.11 -21.96
CA GLY A 57 -2.63 -6.23 -23.05
C GLY A 57 -4.03 -6.67 -22.63
N SER A 58 -4.20 -7.20 -21.42
CA SER A 58 -5.50 -7.62 -20.88
C SER A 58 -6.22 -6.47 -20.17
N LEU A 59 -7.54 -6.36 -20.35
CA LEU A 59 -8.34 -5.36 -19.65
C LEU A 59 -8.42 -5.74 -18.16
N LEU A 60 -7.90 -4.89 -17.28
CA LEU A 60 -7.96 -5.10 -15.84
C LEU A 60 -9.29 -4.58 -15.28
N THR A 61 -9.63 -3.34 -15.62
CA THR A 61 -10.87 -2.70 -15.16
C THR A 61 -11.21 -1.48 -15.99
N VAL A 62 -12.45 -1.01 -15.86
CA VAL A 62 -12.93 0.27 -16.39
C VAL A 62 -13.20 1.19 -15.21
N ALA A 63 -12.38 2.22 -15.07
CA ALA A 63 -12.50 3.23 -14.04
C ALA A 63 -13.54 4.28 -14.45
N GLN A 64 -14.65 4.34 -13.72
CA GLN A 64 -15.57 5.48 -13.73
C GLN A 64 -15.29 6.34 -12.50
N ALA A 65 -14.54 7.42 -12.68
CA ALA A 65 -13.94 8.19 -11.60
C ALA A 65 -13.63 9.63 -12.06
N ASP A 66 -13.29 10.52 -11.12
CA ASP A 66 -12.70 11.82 -11.48
C ASP A 66 -11.36 11.65 -12.20
N GLY A 67 -10.67 10.54 -11.92
CA GLY A 67 -9.45 10.13 -12.60
C GLY A 67 -8.83 8.87 -12.02
N LEU A 68 -7.63 8.56 -12.50
CA LEU A 68 -6.82 7.43 -12.09
C LEU A 68 -5.36 7.88 -11.92
N ILE A 69 -4.75 7.50 -10.80
CA ILE A 69 -3.34 7.77 -10.49
C ILE A 69 -2.56 6.47 -10.66
N ILE A 70 -1.48 6.54 -11.44
CA ILE A 70 -0.47 5.49 -11.57
C ILE A 70 0.81 6.03 -10.94
N ALA A 71 1.17 5.56 -9.76
CA ALA A 71 2.25 6.09 -8.94
C ALA A 71 3.39 5.08 -8.76
N THR A 72 4.62 5.61 -8.75
CA THR A 72 5.80 4.87 -8.31
C THR A 72 5.75 4.70 -6.78
N PRO A 73 6.62 3.86 -6.19
CA PRO A 73 6.76 3.79 -4.73
C PRO A 73 7.10 5.15 -4.10
N THR A 74 7.85 5.99 -4.81
CA THR A 74 8.16 7.36 -4.38
C THR A 74 6.94 8.26 -4.42
N GLY A 75 6.10 8.13 -5.45
CA GLY A 75 4.83 8.87 -5.58
C GLY A 75 3.72 8.40 -4.65
N SER A 76 3.89 7.26 -3.97
CA SER A 76 2.90 6.73 -3.02
C SER A 76 2.58 7.70 -1.88
N THR A 77 3.53 8.57 -1.52
CA THR A 77 3.38 9.61 -0.47
C THR A 77 2.87 10.95 -1.01
N ALA A 78 2.69 11.08 -2.33
CA ALA A 78 2.25 12.31 -2.98
C ALA A 78 0.73 12.27 -3.22
N TYR A 79 0.26 12.57 -4.44
CA TYR A 79 -1.17 12.67 -4.70
C TYR A 79 -1.90 11.34 -4.48
N SER A 80 -1.23 10.22 -4.73
CA SER A 80 -1.76 8.87 -4.46
C SER A 80 -2.19 8.71 -2.99
N LEU A 81 -1.40 9.23 -2.03
CA LEU A 81 -1.75 9.16 -0.61
C LEU A 81 -3.04 9.94 -0.32
N SER A 82 -3.17 11.15 -0.85
CA SER A 82 -4.35 11.99 -0.66
C SER A 82 -5.61 11.37 -1.27
N ALA A 83 -5.47 10.60 -2.35
CA ALA A 83 -6.57 9.86 -2.97
C ALA A 83 -6.91 8.52 -2.27
N GLY A 84 -6.29 8.23 -1.12
CA GLY A 84 -6.54 7.01 -0.35
C GLY A 84 -5.67 5.82 -0.72
N GLY A 85 -4.61 6.03 -1.52
CA GLY A 85 -3.59 5.03 -1.81
C GLY A 85 -2.74 4.68 -0.58
N SER A 86 -2.06 3.53 -0.65
CA SER A 86 -1.19 3.05 0.43
C SER A 86 0.19 3.70 0.40
N LEU A 87 0.81 3.87 1.56
CA LEU A 87 2.23 4.21 1.69
C LEU A 87 3.07 3.03 1.21
N VAL A 88 3.98 3.28 0.27
CA VAL A 88 4.88 2.25 -0.26
C VAL A 88 6.33 2.66 0.04
N HIS A 89 7.11 1.73 0.57
CA HIS A 89 8.53 1.96 0.81
C HIS A 89 9.27 2.12 -0.55
N PRO A 90 10.16 3.13 -0.73
CA PRO A 90 10.83 3.37 -2.01
C PRO A 90 11.66 2.22 -2.58
N GLY A 91 12.05 1.26 -1.73
CA GLY A 91 12.77 0.03 -2.11
C GLY A 91 11.88 -1.13 -2.56
N VAL A 92 10.55 -0.98 -2.54
CA VAL A 92 9.61 -1.99 -3.04
C VAL A 92 9.45 -1.80 -4.55
N SER A 93 9.63 -2.87 -5.31
CA SER A 93 9.36 -2.90 -6.75
C SER A 93 7.87 -3.09 -7.02
N ALA A 94 7.10 -2.00 -7.06
CA ALA A 94 5.67 -2.03 -7.34
C ALA A 94 5.18 -0.74 -8.03
N ILE A 95 4.06 -0.86 -8.74
CA ILE A 95 3.27 0.23 -9.30
C ILE A 95 1.98 0.34 -8.49
N SER A 96 1.67 1.52 -7.98
CA SER A 96 0.39 1.78 -7.30
C SER A 96 -0.63 2.33 -8.28
N VAL A 97 -1.82 1.75 -8.28
CA VAL A 97 -2.98 2.24 -9.03
C VAL A 97 -4.03 2.70 -8.03
N THR A 98 -4.37 3.99 -8.06
CA THR A 98 -5.28 4.62 -7.09
C THR A 98 -6.37 5.40 -7.83
N PRO A 99 -7.65 5.04 -7.71
CA PRO A 99 -8.74 5.82 -8.30
C PRO A 99 -8.96 7.14 -7.55
N ILE A 100 -9.39 8.18 -8.26
CA ILE A 100 -9.78 9.47 -7.68
C ILE A 100 -11.31 9.54 -7.66
N CYS A 101 -11.91 9.52 -6.47
CA CYS A 101 -13.37 9.60 -6.29
C CYS A 101 -14.15 8.64 -7.22
N PRO A 102 -13.92 7.31 -7.14
CA PRO A 102 -14.59 6.36 -8.02
C PRO A 102 -16.10 6.32 -7.77
N HIS A 103 -16.89 6.22 -8.83
CA HIS A 103 -18.35 6.06 -8.78
C HIS A 103 -18.79 4.61 -8.47
N THR A 104 -17.88 3.81 -7.94
CA THR A 104 -18.12 2.43 -7.50
C THR A 104 -17.53 2.24 -6.11
N LEU A 105 -18.25 1.53 -5.25
CA LEU A 105 -17.83 1.26 -3.87
C LEU A 105 -16.72 0.19 -3.78
N SER A 106 -16.54 -0.61 -4.83
CA SER A 106 -15.60 -1.74 -4.84
C SER A 106 -14.23 -1.41 -5.44
N PHE A 107 -14.05 -0.24 -6.07
CA PHE A 107 -12.76 0.10 -6.67
C PHE A 107 -11.79 0.63 -5.62
N ARG A 108 -10.90 -0.27 -5.16
CA ARG A 108 -9.86 0.03 -4.17
C ARG A 108 -8.50 0.21 -4.85
N PRO A 109 -7.57 0.95 -4.22
CA PRO A 109 -6.20 1.01 -4.68
C PRO A 109 -5.55 -0.38 -4.72
N ILE A 110 -4.70 -0.62 -5.71
CA ILE A 110 -4.00 -1.90 -5.90
C ILE A 110 -2.52 -1.68 -6.21
N LEU A 111 -1.68 -2.58 -5.71
CA LEU A 111 -0.26 -2.65 -6.07
C LEU A 111 -0.07 -3.73 -7.14
N LEU A 112 0.61 -3.36 -8.23
CA LEU A 112 0.95 -4.24 -9.34
C LEU A 112 2.47 -4.40 -9.43
N PRO A 113 2.99 -5.49 -10.02
CA PRO A 113 4.43 -5.65 -10.27
C PRO A 113 4.98 -4.54 -11.17
N ASP A 114 6.22 -4.13 -10.96
CA ASP A 114 6.88 -3.06 -11.75
C ASP A 114 7.27 -3.47 -13.17
N GLY A 115 7.35 -4.78 -13.44
CA GLY A 115 7.54 -5.33 -14.78
C GLY A 115 6.27 -5.33 -15.65
N MET A 116 5.11 -5.00 -15.10
CA MET A 116 3.84 -5.00 -15.85
C MET A 116 3.75 -3.77 -16.78
N PHE A 117 3.32 -4.00 -18.03
CA PHE A 117 3.07 -2.93 -18.98
C PHE A 117 1.63 -2.44 -18.83
N LEU A 118 1.47 -1.21 -18.33
CA LEU A 118 0.15 -0.62 -18.16
C LEU A 118 -0.23 0.26 -19.34
N LYS A 119 -1.52 0.29 -19.66
CA LYS A 119 -2.10 1.20 -20.65
C LYS A 119 -3.40 1.77 -20.11
N VAL A 120 -3.48 3.10 -20.02
CA VAL A 120 -4.72 3.82 -19.70
C VAL A 120 -5.27 4.41 -20.97
N LYS A 121 -6.47 3.99 -21.38
CA LYS A 121 -7.13 4.43 -22.62
C LYS A 121 -8.40 5.22 -22.32
N VAL A 122 -8.63 6.28 -23.09
CA VAL A 122 -9.93 6.95 -23.17
C VAL A 122 -10.73 6.25 -24.27
N PRO A 123 -11.83 5.52 -23.96
CA PRO A 123 -12.61 4.81 -24.95
C PRO A 123 -13.32 5.78 -25.89
N ASP A 124 -13.61 5.33 -27.12
CA ASP A 124 -14.33 6.12 -28.12
C ASP A 124 -15.77 6.47 -27.69
N THR A 125 -16.34 5.65 -26.82
CA THR A 125 -17.67 5.85 -26.21
C THR A 125 -17.67 6.87 -25.07
N SER A 126 -16.50 7.34 -24.61
CA SER A 126 -16.42 8.33 -23.53
C SER A 126 -17.18 9.61 -23.90
N ARG A 127 -17.85 10.23 -22.92
CA ARG A 127 -18.58 11.48 -23.14
C ARG A 127 -17.64 12.67 -23.39
N ALA A 128 -16.49 12.68 -22.71
CA ALA A 128 -15.52 13.77 -22.75
C ALA A 128 -14.08 13.28 -22.97
N THR A 129 -13.17 14.22 -23.23
CA THR A 129 -11.72 13.97 -23.20
C THR A 129 -11.23 13.83 -21.76
N ALA A 130 -10.01 13.32 -21.61
CA ALA A 130 -9.30 13.28 -20.33
C ALA A 130 -7.97 14.03 -20.46
N TRP A 131 -7.26 14.20 -19.35
CA TRP A 131 -5.97 14.88 -19.32
C TRP A 131 -4.95 14.03 -18.57
N ALA A 132 -3.83 13.75 -19.23
CA ALA A 132 -2.66 13.13 -18.61
C ALA A 132 -1.76 14.22 -18.02
N SER A 133 -1.44 14.13 -16.72
CA SER A 133 -0.51 14.99 -16.01
C SER A 133 0.68 14.17 -15.52
N PHE A 134 1.88 14.68 -15.76
CA PHE A 134 3.15 14.02 -15.44
C PHE A 134 3.84 14.78 -14.31
N ASP A 135 4.00 14.16 -13.14
CA ASP A 135 4.56 14.78 -11.92
C ASP A 135 3.90 16.12 -11.53
N GLY A 136 2.61 16.30 -11.87
CA GLY A 136 1.86 17.54 -11.59
C GLY A 136 2.32 18.77 -12.39
N LYS A 137 3.14 18.61 -13.45
CA LYS A 137 3.71 19.71 -14.21
C LYS A 137 3.19 19.77 -15.64
N VAL A 138 3.64 18.84 -16.47
CA VAL A 138 3.28 18.81 -17.89
C VAL A 138 1.94 18.13 -18.03
N ARG A 139 1.03 18.73 -18.79
CA ARG A 139 -0.28 18.14 -19.08
C ARG A 139 -0.47 17.96 -20.59
N THR A 140 -1.13 16.88 -20.96
CA THR A 140 -1.47 16.56 -22.35
C THR A 140 -2.92 16.08 -22.41
N GLU A 141 -3.71 16.69 -23.29
CA GLU A 141 -5.09 16.26 -23.50
C GLU A 141 -5.12 14.89 -24.22
N LEU A 142 -5.89 13.97 -23.67
CA LEU A 142 -6.21 12.67 -24.24
C LEU A 142 -7.59 12.74 -24.89
N LYS A 143 -7.59 12.80 -26.22
CA LYS A 143 -8.84 12.70 -26.99
C LYS A 143 -9.40 11.28 -26.92
N LYS A 144 -10.64 11.12 -27.36
CA LYS A 144 -11.26 9.79 -27.50
C LYS A 144 -10.41 8.89 -28.38
N GLY A 145 -10.22 7.64 -27.96
CA GLY A 145 -9.34 6.66 -28.60
C GLY A 145 -7.85 6.78 -28.21
N PHE A 146 -7.42 7.92 -27.63
CA PHE A 146 -6.03 8.09 -27.21
C PHE A 146 -5.73 7.28 -25.97
N TYR A 147 -4.46 6.93 -25.80
CA TYR A 147 -4.01 6.17 -24.64
C TYR A 147 -2.62 6.56 -24.20
N VAL A 148 -2.32 6.28 -22.93
CA VAL A 148 -0.99 6.42 -22.33
C VAL A 148 -0.49 5.04 -21.96
N THR A 149 0.70 4.68 -22.42
CA THR A 149 1.41 3.47 -21.96
C THR A 149 2.41 3.84 -20.87
N ILE A 150 2.49 3.01 -19.84
CA ILE A 150 3.32 3.22 -18.65
C ILE A 150 4.17 1.96 -18.44
N GLN A 151 5.46 2.17 -18.23
CA GLN A 151 6.41 1.12 -17.83
C GLN A 151 7.41 1.69 -16.82
N ALA A 152 8.00 0.82 -16.00
CA ALA A 152 9.19 1.18 -15.25
C ALA A 152 10.31 1.65 -16.20
N SER A 153 10.92 2.79 -15.90
CA SER A 153 11.95 3.41 -16.71
C SER A 153 13.28 2.67 -16.54
N PRO A 154 14.05 2.45 -17.62
CA PRO A 154 15.42 1.94 -17.51
C PRO A 154 16.38 2.96 -16.88
N PHE A 155 15.93 4.20 -16.66
CA PHE A 155 16.71 5.27 -16.08
C PHE A 155 16.21 5.60 -14.66
N PRO A 156 16.60 4.86 -13.62
CA PRO A 156 16.22 5.20 -12.25
C PRO A 156 16.89 6.51 -11.80
N PHE A 157 16.27 7.18 -10.82
CA PHE A 157 16.75 8.45 -10.28
C PHE A 157 17.66 8.22 -9.05
N PRO A 158 18.95 8.58 -9.11
CA PRO A 158 19.86 8.40 -7.97
C PRO A 158 19.57 9.43 -6.87
N THR A 159 19.47 8.96 -5.64
CA THR A 159 19.23 9.78 -4.45
C THR A 159 20.24 9.43 -3.37
N VAL A 160 20.74 10.44 -2.66
CA VAL A 160 21.65 10.22 -1.52
C VAL A 160 20.81 10.04 -0.27
N THR A 161 21.12 9.01 0.51
CA THR A 161 20.47 8.76 1.80
C THR A 161 21.36 9.13 2.96
N SER A 162 20.77 9.82 3.94
CA SER A 162 21.46 10.27 5.15
C SER A 162 21.58 9.16 6.20
N SER A 163 20.55 8.32 6.33
CA SER A 163 20.51 7.22 7.30
C SER A 163 19.83 5.97 6.72
N LYS A 164 19.95 4.83 7.40
CA LYS A 164 19.24 3.59 7.01
C LYS A 164 17.72 3.67 7.24
N THR A 165 17.29 4.52 8.17
CA THR A 165 15.90 4.66 8.62
C THR A 165 15.21 5.90 8.04
N GLU A 166 15.89 6.63 7.14
CA GLU A 166 15.48 7.95 6.65
C GLU A 166 14.03 7.99 6.14
N TYR A 167 13.57 6.94 5.48
CA TYR A 167 12.18 6.85 5.03
C TYR A 167 11.19 6.83 6.20
N ILE A 168 11.37 5.92 7.16
CA ILE A 168 10.47 5.79 8.33
C ILE A 168 10.53 7.06 9.18
N ASP A 169 11.72 7.61 9.37
CA ASP A 169 11.92 8.88 10.09
C ASP A 169 11.21 10.04 9.37
N SER A 170 11.22 10.05 8.04
CA SER A 170 10.51 11.04 7.23
C SER A 170 8.99 10.88 7.35
N VAL A 171 8.48 9.65 7.26
CA VAL A 171 7.04 9.38 7.37
C VAL A 171 6.53 9.76 8.77
N SER A 172 7.24 9.38 9.84
CA SER A 172 6.89 9.76 11.21
C SER A 172 6.88 11.27 11.40
N ARG A 173 7.94 11.98 10.96
CA ARG A 173 8.01 13.46 11.06
C ARG A 173 6.95 14.21 10.25
N ASN A 174 6.63 13.77 9.03
CA ASN A 174 5.74 14.52 8.15
C ASN A 174 4.27 14.15 8.32
N LEU A 175 3.96 12.88 8.64
CA LEU A 175 2.58 12.38 8.75
C LEU A 175 2.15 12.12 10.19
N HIS A 176 3.03 12.32 11.19
CA HIS A 176 2.80 11.91 12.58
C HIS A 176 2.33 10.46 12.66
N TRP A 177 2.92 9.61 11.82
CA TRP A 177 2.41 8.26 11.58
C TRP A 177 2.41 7.44 12.87
N ASN A 178 1.20 7.06 13.28
CA ASN A 178 0.91 6.24 14.45
C ASN A 178 1.49 6.79 15.77
N VAL A 179 1.62 8.10 15.89
CA VAL A 179 1.89 8.74 17.19
C VAL A 179 0.63 8.62 18.04
N ARG A 180 0.71 7.84 19.11
CA ARG A 180 -0.38 7.65 20.08
C ARG A 180 0.12 7.99 21.46
N GLU A 181 -0.75 8.57 22.29
CA GLU A 181 -0.54 8.51 23.72
C GLU A 181 -0.56 7.04 24.14
N GLN A 182 0.50 6.59 24.82
CA GLN A 182 0.52 5.23 25.35
C GLN A 182 -0.66 5.06 26.28
N GLN A 183 -1.42 3.97 26.09
CA GLN A 183 -2.45 3.59 27.05
C GLN A 183 -1.79 3.47 28.40
N LYS A 184 -2.26 4.28 29.36
CA LYS A 184 -1.74 4.22 30.70
C LYS A 184 -2.17 2.88 31.31
N PRO A 185 -1.30 2.21 32.08
CA PRO A 185 -1.68 0.95 32.73
C PRO A 185 -2.88 1.19 33.66
N PHE A 186 -3.71 0.17 33.91
CA PHE A 186 -4.85 0.29 34.83
C PHE A 186 -4.45 0.84 36.21
N SER A 187 -3.22 0.56 36.64
CA SER A 187 -2.61 1.10 37.85
C SER A 187 -2.54 2.63 37.90
N SER A 188 -2.46 3.29 36.75
CA SER A 188 -2.44 4.77 36.65
C SER A 188 -3.78 5.43 36.96
N TYR A 189 -4.88 4.66 36.92
CA TYR A 189 -6.22 5.09 37.30
C TYR A 189 -6.56 4.73 38.75
N LEU A 190 -5.69 3.99 39.43
CA LEU A 190 -5.90 3.64 40.83
C LEU A 190 -5.68 4.85 41.72
N THR A 191 -6.46 4.92 42.80
CA THR A 191 -6.17 5.85 43.89
C THR A 191 -4.81 5.52 44.51
N PRO A 192 -4.11 6.50 45.12
CA PRO A 192 -2.80 6.26 45.74
C PRO A 192 -2.81 5.14 46.79
N GLU A 193 -3.94 4.90 47.44
CA GLU A 193 -4.12 3.80 48.40
C GLU A 193 -4.20 2.43 47.70
N ASN A 194 -4.95 2.33 46.61
CA ASN A 194 -5.09 1.11 45.82
C ASN A 194 -3.79 0.78 45.07
N GLN A 195 -3.05 1.78 44.61
CA GLN A 195 -1.72 1.59 44.03
C GLN A 195 -0.75 0.96 45.05
N LYS A 196 -0.73 1.46 46.29
CA LYS A 196 0.07 0.87 47.38
C LYS A 196 -0.39 -0.54 47.80
N ARG A 197 -1.66 -0.91 47.58
CA ARG A 197 -2.16 -2.26 47.83
C ARG A 197 -1.71 -3.22 46.73
N LEU A 198 -1.79 -2.78 45.47
CA LEU A 198 -1.31 -3.54 44.30
C LEU A 198 0.21 -3.82 44.41
N GLU A 199 1.01 -2.80 44.71
CA GLU A 199 2.47 -2.94 44.89
C GLU A 199 2.87 -3.86 46.06
N ARG A 200 1.99 -4.01 47.06
CA ARG A 200 2.20 -4.94 48.18
C ARG A 200 1.85 -6.38 47.78
N HIS A 201 0.81 -6.57 46.98
CA HIS A 201 0.38 -7.89 46.49
C HIS A 201 1.39 -8.49 45.50
N ASP A 202 1.89 -7.70 44.55
CA ASP A 202 2.93 -8.14 43.59
C ASP A 202 4.23 -8.59 44.31
N LYS A 203 4.58 -7.94 45.43
CA LYS A 203 5.77 -8.31 46.22
C LYS A 203 5.57 -9.61 47.01
N SER A 204 4.39 -9.82 47.61
CA SER A 204 4.10 -11.06 48.32
C SER A 204 4.03 -12.27 47.38
N ASP A 205 3.54 -12.09 46.16
CA ASP A 205 3.47 -13.17 45.16
C ASP A 205 4.87 -13.55 44.64
N MET A 206 5.78 -12.58 44.50
CA MET A 206 7.18 -12.84 44.11
C MET A 206 8.00 -13.50 45.23
N GLU A 207 7.75 -13.15 46.49
CA GLU A 207 8.35 -13.80 47.66
C GLU A 207 7.82 -15.25 47.84
N ASN A 208 6.53 -15.49 47.57
CA ASN A 208 5.93 -16.83 47.56
C ASN A 208 6.46 -17.70 46.42
N PHE A 209 6.73 -17.16 45.22
CA PHE A 209 7.30 -17.97 44.13
C PHE A 209 8.78 -18.33 44.38
N SER A 210 9.53 -17.44 45.04
CA SER A 210 10.93 -17.69 45.41
C SER A 210 11.10 -18.74 46.51
N SER A 211 10.07 -18.95 47.33
CA SER A 211 10.08 -19.94 48.42
C SER A 211 9.63 -21.34 47.98
N ILE A 212 8.89 -21.46 46.88
CA ILE A 212 8.37 -22.75 46.35
C ILE A 212 9.45 -23.59 45.62
N GLN A 213 10.60 -23.04 45.22
CA GLN A 213 11.69 -23.85 44.64
C GLN A 213 12.49 -24.71 45.65
N THR A 214 12.14 -24.71 46.93
CA THR A 214 12.96 -25.35 47.98
C THR A 214 12.28 -26.47 48.78
N THR A 215 11.14 -27.03 48.35
CA THR A 215 10.60 -28.26 48.96
C THR A 215 9.90 -29.13 47.93
N ASN A 216 10.66 -30.06 47.32
CA ASN A 216 10.11 -31.29 46.76
C ASN A 216 9.68 -32.18 47.93
N GLU A 217 8.38 -32.40 48.12
CA GLU A 217 7.86 -33.68 48.60
C GLU A 217 6.37 -33.81 48.22
N VAL A 218 6.06 -34.98 47.67
CA VAL A 218 4.78 -35.38 47.07
C VAL A 218 3.83 -35.82 48.17
N HIS A 219 2.61 -35.28 48.20
CA HIS A 219 1.44 -36.06 48.62
C HIS A 219 0.12 -35.47 48.10
N ALA A 220 -0.71 -36.36 47.54
CA ALA A 220 -2.07 -36.13 47.08
C ALA A 220 -3.08 -36.29 48.24
N ASP A 221 -4.09 -35.43 48.33
CA ASP A 221 -5.51 -35.81 48.16
C ASP A 221 -6.51 -34.66 48.42
N SER A 222 -7.56 -34.70 47.60
CA SER A 222 -8.98 -34.31 47.75
C SER A 222 -9.43 -32.87 48.14
N ASP A 223 -10.23 -32.32 47.21
CA ASP A 223 -11.50 -31.59 47.39
C ASP A 223 -11.51 -30.16 47.97
N ASN A 224 -11.62 -29.17 47.06
CA ASN A 224 -12.76 -28.25 47.01
C ASN A 224 -12.65 -27.35 45.76
N GLU A 225 -13.46 -27.65 44.74
CA GLU A 225 -13.74 -26.74 43.63
C GLU A 225 -14.82 -25.74 44.07
N GLU A 226 -14.46 -24.46 44.23
CA GLU A 226 -15.42 -23.37 44.07
C GLU A 226 -15.06 -22.57 42.82
N ALA A 227 -15.86 -22.79 41.79
CA ALA A 227 -15.88 -22.03 40.56
C ALA A 227 -16.37 -20.61 40.84
N PHE A 228 -15.58 -19.61 40.46
CA PHE A 228 -16.01 -18.21 40.50
C PHE A 228 -16.87 -17.92 39.26
N ASP A 229 -18.18 -17.89 39.48
CA ASP A 229 -19.22 -17.56 38.51
C ASP A 229 -19.41 -16.03 38.47
N ILE A 230 -19.26 -15.40 37.29
CA ILE A 230 -19.55 -13.97 37.11
C ILE A 230 -20.79 -13.85 36.22
N ASN A 231 -21.91 -13.55 36.87
CA ASN A 231 -23.21 -13.29 36.27
C ASN A 231 -23.26 -11.86 35.72
N TYR A 232 -23.49 -11.70 34.42
CA TYR A 232 -23.84 -10.41 33.80
C TYR A 232 -25.37 -10.30 33.73
N SER A 233 -25.95 -9.56 34.67
CA SER A 233 -27.32 -9.07 34.56
C SER A 233 -27.28 -7.60 34.17
N ASP A 234 -27.48 -7.30 32.89
CA ASP A 234 -27.79 -5.96 32.42
C ASP A 234 -29.30 -5.72 32.59
N ASP A 235 -29.63 -4.80 33.49
CA ASP A 235 -30.96 -4.23 33.74
C ASP A 235 -31.08 -2.95 32.91
N ASP A 236 -31.74 -3.02 31.76
CA ASP A 236 -32.25 -1.85 31.04
C ASP A 236 -33.77 -2.01 30.91
N GLY A 237 -34.49 -1.14 31.63
CA GLY A 237 -35.94 -1.13 31.73
C GLY A 237 -36.68 -0.73 30.44
N GLU A 238 -37.71 -1.52 30.16
CA GLU A 238 -39.05 -1.18 29.65
C GLU A 238 -39.20 -0.16 28.49
N ASN A 239 -39.62 -0.67 27.33
CA ASN A 239 -40.98 -0.42 26.83
C ASN A 239 -41.35 -1.40 25.71
N GLU A 240 -42.26 -2.31 26.02
CA GLU A 240 -43.00 -3.14 25.07
C GLU A 240 -44.02 -2.29 24.30
N LYS A 241 -44.07 -2.43 22.96
CA LYS A 241 -45.33 -2.64 22.23
C LYS A 241 -45.08 -3.55 21.02
N GLU A 242 -45.85 -4.62 21.00
CA GLU A 242 -46.00 -5.64 19.97
C GLU A 242 -46.44 -5.05 18.62
N GLU A 243 -46.01 -5.67 17.52
CA GLU A 243 -46.91 -6.10 16.44
C GLU A 243 -46.19 -7.10 15.51
N GLU A 244 -46.83 -8.25 15.30
CA GLU A 244 -46.47 -9.32 14.37
C GLU A 244 -46.67 -8.88 12.90
N ILE A 245 -45.99 -9.54 11.96
CA ILE A 245 -46.55 -10.26 10.78
C ILE A 245 -45.49 -10.47 9.67
N GLU A 246 -45.27 -11.76 9.37
CA GLU A 246 -45.00 -12.47 8.09
C GLU A 246 -44.32 -11.75 6.90
N HIS A 247 -43.22 -12.33 6.35
CA HIS A 247 -43.27 -13.19 5.15
C HIS A 247 -41.87 -13.67 4.67
N GLU A 248 -41.83 -14.97 4.35
CA GLU A 248 -41.10 -15.65 3.26
C GLU A 248 -39.56 -15.74 3.23
N ARG A 249 -39.10 -16.97 3.50
CA ARG A 249 -37.84 -17.54 3.04
C ARG A 249 -38.04 -18.12 1.63
N GLU A 250 -37.16 -17.77 0.69
CA GLU A 250 -36.78 -18.67 -0.39
C GLU A 250 -35.26 -18.82 -0.43
N SER A 251 -34.86 -20.09 -0.40
CA SER A 251 -33.53 -20.65 -0.51
C SER A 251 -33.21 -21.00 -1.97
N SER A 252 -31.98 -20.77 -2.40
CA SER A 252 -31.33 -21.66 -3.37
C SER A 252 -29.81 -21.44 -3.39
N ASP A 253 -29.10 -22.44 -2.85
CA ASP A 253 -27.72 -22.78 -3.15
C ASP A 253 -27.57 -23.08 -4.65
N GLU A 254 -26.47 -22.66 -5.29
CA GLU A 254 -25.89 -23.40 -6.43
C GLU A 254 -24.36 -23.33 -6.46
N ASP A 255 -23.82 -24.51 -6.76
CA ASP A 255 -22.46 -25.01 -6.58
C ASP A 255 -21.40 -24.53 -7.59
N PHE A 256 -20.15 -24.65 -7.14
CA PHE A 256 -18.91 -24.55 -7.91
C PHE A 256 -18.77 -25.66 -8.96
N ALA A 257 -18.25 -25.31 -10.15
CA ALA A 257 -17.78 -26.28 -11.15
C ALA A 257 -16.24 -26.24 -11.30
N PHE A 258 -15.62 -27.41 -11.15
CA PHE A 258 -14.19 -27.73 -11.32
C PHE A 258 -13.91 -28.15 -12.79
N ILE A 259 -12.82 -27.70 -13.39
CA ILE A 259 -12.38 -28.08 -14.75
C ILE A 259 -10.93 -28.60 -14.71
N PRO A 260 -10.58 -29.69 -15.45
CA PRO A 260 -9.38 -30.49 -15.22
C PRO A 260 -8.11 -29.94 -15.89
N ALA A 261 -6.97 -30.39 -15.38
CA ALA A 261 -5.64 -30.15 -15.92
C ALA A 261 -5.27 -31.19 -16.99
N ASP A 262 -5.26 -30.80 -18.27
CA ASP A 262 -4.24 -31.23 -19.25
C ASP A 262 -4.44 -30.52 -20.61
N SER A 263 -3.48 -29.67 -21.02
CA SER A 263 -3.12 -29.43 -22.43
C SER A 263 -1.98 -28.41 -22.49
N GLY A 264 -0.77 -28.89 -22.78
CA GLY A 264 0.44 -28.07 -22.83
C GLY A 264 0.49 -27.04 -23.96
N THR A 265 1.26 -25.98 -23.74
CA THR A 265 1.94 -25.23 -24.81
C THR A 265 3.21 -24.61 -24.26
N SER A 266 4.31 -24.88 -24.95
CA SER A 266 5.71 -24.63 -24.57
C SER A 266 6.10 -23.14 -24.57
N THR A 267 6.86 -22.74 -23.55
CA THR A 267 7.57 -21.45 -23.46
C THR A 267 8.80 -21.43 -24.40
N PRO A 268 9.00 -20.42 -25.26
CA PRO A 268 10.25 -20.29 -26.01
C PRO A 268 11.38 -19.70 -25.13
N MET A 269 12.61 -20.17 -25.37
CA MET A 269 13.82 -19.85 -24.61
C MET A 269 14.26 -18.38 -24.73
N SER A 270 14.89 -17.88 -23.66
CA SER A 270 15.49 -16.54 -23.59
C SER A 270 16.72 -16.43 -24.49
N SER A 271 16.74 -15.38 -25.33
CA SER A 271 17.95 -14.92 -26.02
C SER A 271 18.70 -13.94 -25.12
N SER A 272 19.93 -14.31 -24.78
CA SER A 272 20.92 -13.53 -24.03
C SER A 272 21.24 -12.17 -24.68
N TYR A 273 20.97 -11.06 -23.97
CA TYR A 273 21.53 -9.75 -24.32
C TYR A 273 22.83 -9.53 -23.55
N ASN A 274 23.92 -9.37 -24.30
CA ASN A 274 25.27 -9.11 -23.79
C ASN A 274 25.36 -7.75 -23.10
N ASN A 275 25.85 -7.76 -21.86
CA ASN A 275 26.30 -6.62 -21.08
C ASN A 275 27.49 -5.93 -21.76
N ILE A 276 27.32 -4.68 -22.21
CA ILE A 276 28.41 -3.71 -22.30
C ILE A 276 27.88 -2.41 -21.67
N ASP A 277 28.29 -2.21 -20.42
CA ASP A 277 27.81 -1.18 -19.50
C ASP A 277 28.68 0.09 -19.67
N ASP A 278 28.46 0.86 -20.73
CA ASP A 278 29.06 2.18 -20.90
C ASP A 278 28.09 3.25 -20.37
N ARG A 279 28.15 3.51 -19.05
CA ARG A 279 27.41 4.60 -18.40
C ARG A 279 28.38 5.65 -17.84
N CYS A 280 28.49 6.76 -18.55
CA CYS A 280 29.14 7.97 -18.06
C CYS A 280 28.23 8.70 -17.07
N CYS A 281 28.46 8.50 -15.77
CA CYS A 281 28.15 9.50 -14.75
C CYS A 281 29.47 10.07 -14.26
N PHE A 282 29.71 11.35 -14.55
CA PHE A 282 30.88 12.07 -14.04
C PHE A 282 30.79 12.15 -12.51
N ALA A 283 31.41 11.19 -11.84
CA ALA A 283 31.68 11.23 -10.42
C ALA A 283 32.99 12.01 -10.19
N HIS A 284 33.07 12.72 -9.07
CA HIS A 284 34.31 13.34 -8.62
C HIS A 284 35.42 12.27 -8.53
N PRO A 285 36.70 12.55 -8.85
CA PRO A 285 37.79 11.55 -8.93
C PRO A 285 38.00 10.67 -7.68
N HIS A 286 37.44 11.07 -6.55
CA HIS A 286 37.54 10.37 -5.27
C HIS A 286 36.21 9.78 -4.75
N ALA A 287 35.10 9.93 -5.48
CA ALA A 287 33.81 9.44 -5.03
C ALA A 287 33.72 7.92 -5.22
N ARG A 288 33.69 7.17 -4.11
CA ARG A 288 33.40 5.73 -4.11
C ARG A 288 31.89 5.52 -4.13
N ILE A 289 31.36 5.05 -5.26
CA ILE A 289 29.96 4.65 -5.40
C ILE A 289 29.88 3.13 -5.21
N SER A 290 29.18 2.66 -4.18
CA SER A 290 28.81 1.24 -4.08
C SER A 290 27.33 1.09 -4.41
N LEU A 291 27.01 0.45 -5.54
CA LEU A 291 25.65 0.05 -5.86
C LEU A 291 25.35 -1.28 -5.18
N ASN A 292 24.38 -1.32 -4.27
CA ASN A 292 23.85 -2.58 -3.77
C ASN A 292 22.79 -3.07 -4.76
N GLN A 293 23.17 -4.00 -5.63
CA GLN A 293 22.20 -4.87 -6.32
C GLN A 293 21.95 -6.09 -5.43
N ARG A 294 20.75 -6.21 -4.87
CA ARG A 294 20.21 -7.50 -4.45
C ARG A 294 19.02 -7.79 -5.36
N PHE A 295 19.14 -8.87 -6.12
CA PHE A 295 18.08 -9.48 -6.91
C PHE A 295 17.03 -10.12 -6.00
#